data_AF-A0A937U7Q3-F1
#
_entry.id   AF-A0A937U7Q3-F1
#
_cell.length_a   1.000
_cell.length_b   1.000
_cell.length_c   1.000
_cell.angle_alpha   90.00
_cell.angle_beta   90.00
_cell.angle_gamma   90.00
#
_symmetry.space_group_name_H-M   'P 1'
#
loop_
_entity.id
_entity.type
_entity.pdbx_description
1 polymer ?
#
loop_
_entity_poly.entity_id
_entity_poly.type
_entity_poly.pdbx_seq_one_letter_code
_entity_poly.pdbx_strand_id
1 'polypeptide(L)'
;VDVLQTPRLEIHDALAPGSNWKEIAEWTADENVARVAWVGHAPCVGRLVAKAIGDGNASIRMQKGAIASICLDSGLSQPGELQWLVTAQVIEAAV
;
A
#
# COMPACT_ATOMS: atom_id res chain seq x y z
N VAL A 1 -9.06 23.91 6.56
CA VAL A 1 -8.28 22.86 7.28
C VAL A 1 -9.18 21.65 7.27
N ASP A 2 -8.87 20.66 6.45
CA ASP A 2 -9.64 19.42 6.44
C ASP A 2 -9.44 18.79 7.82
N VAL A 3 -10.52 18.57 8.56
CA VAL A 3 -10.42 17.88 9.85
C VAL A 3 -9.92 16.48 9.52
N LEU A 4 -8.76 16.07 10.07
CA LEU A 4 -8.29 14.71 9.94
C LEU A 4 -9.33 13.78 10.57
N GLN A 5 -10.23 13.25 9.73
CA GLN A 5 -11.16 12.23 10.16
C GLN A 5 -10.35 10.98 10.49
N THR A 6 -10.63 10.38 11.65
CA THR A 6 -10.04 9.09 12.00
C THR A 6 -10.47 8.08 10.93
N PRO A 7 -9.53 7.48 10.18
CA PRO A 7 -9.89 6.49 9.18
C PRO A 7 -10.49 5.25 9.87
N ARG A 8 -11.42 4.57 9.19
CA ARG A 8 -11.89 3.26 9.65
C ARG A 8 -10.69 2.31 9.70
N LEU A 9 -10.49 1.67 10.84
CA LEU A 9 -9.40 0.72 11.04
C LEU A 9 -9.96 -0.71 11.01
N GLU A 10 -9.37 -1.55 10.17
CA GLU A 10 -9.66 -2.98 10.11
C GLU A 10 -8.40 -3.81 10.19
N ILE A 11 -8.49 -4.93 10.91
CA ILE A 11 -7.40 -5.87 11.10
C ILE A 11 -7.64 -7.05 10.16
N HIS A 12 -6.67 -7.31 9.29
CA HIS A 12 -6.71 -8.39 8.30
C HIS A 12 -5.50 -9.31 8.48
N ASP A 13 -5.74 -10.58 8.81
CA ASP A 13 -4.68 -11.60 8.92
C ASP A 13 -3.92 -11.78 7.60
N ALA A 14 -4.57 -11.47 6.47
CA ALA A 14 -3.95 -11.47 5.15
C ALA A 14 -2.80 -10.45 4.98
N LEU A 15 -2.64 -9.47 5.89
CA LEU A 15 -1.48 -8.56 5.93
C LEU A 15 -0.36 -9.04 6.85
N ALA A 16 -0.56 -10.11 7.62
CA ALA A 16 0.46 -10.72 8.45
C ALA A 16 1.63 -11.25 7.59
N PRO A 17 2.81 -11.54 8.18
CA PRO A 17 3.92 -12.15 7.46
C PRO A 17 3.48 -13.42 6.70
N GLY A 18 3.88 -13.53 5.43
CA GLY A 18 3.41 -14.58 4.52
C GLY A 18 2.32 -14.10 3.55
N SER A 19 1.52 -13.12 3.98
CA SER A 19 0.52 -12.31 3.26
C SER A 19 -0.32 -12.97 2.14
N ASN A 20 -1.64 -12.83 2.23
CA ASN A 20 -2.56 -13.29 1.18
C ASN A 20 -2.98 -12.14 0.26
N TRP A 21 -2.28 -12.01 -0.86
CA TRP A 21 -2.51 -10.91 -1.82
C TRP A 21 -3.88 -10.90 -2.44
N LYS A 22 -4.39 -12.08 -2.77
CA LYS A 22 -5.68 -12.22 -3.42
C LYS A 22 -6.79 -11.70 -2.50
N GLU A 23 -6.75 -12.11 -1.24
CA GLU A 23 -7.71 -11.70 -0.22
C GLU A 23 -7.68 -10.19 0.05
N ILE A 24 -6.50 -9.57 0.16
CA ILE A 24 -6.41 -8.11 0.33
C ILE A 24 -6.91 -7.35 -0.90
N ALA A 25 -6.63 -7.86 -2.10
CA ALA A 25 -7.12 -7.22 -3.33
C ALA A 25 -8.66 -7.34 -3.45
N GLU A 26 -9.22 -8.51 -3.13
CA GLU A 26 -10.66 -8.76 -3.11
C GLU A 26 -11.35 -7.86 -2.06
N TRP A 27 -10.86 -7.86 -0.82
CA TRP A 27 -11.39 -6.97 0.23
C TRP A 27 -11.34 -5.50 -0.18
N THR A 28 -10.23 -5.04 -0.75
CA THR A 28 -10.09 -3.63 -1.16
C THR A 28 -11.06 -3.25 -2.28
N ALA A 29 -11.34 -4.18 -3.21
CA ALA A 29 -12.34 -3.97 -4.25
C ALA A 29 -13.77 -3.92 -3.67
N ASP A 30 -14.06 -4.79 -2.71
CA ASP A 30 -15.37 -4.87 -2.06
C ASP A 30 -15.69 -3.64 -1.19
N GLU A 31 -14.67 -3.03 -0.58
CA GLU A 31 -14.85 -1.84 0.24
C GLU A 31 -15.37 -0.61 -0.53
N ASN A 32 -15.08 -0.53 -1.83
CA ASN A 32 -15.56 0.54 -2.71
C ASN A 32 -15.34 1.96 -2.13
N VAL A 33 -14.18 2.19 -1.52
CA VAL A 33 -13.78 3.49 -0.97
C VAL A 33 -12.73 4.17 -1.86
N ALA A 34 -12.71 5.50 -1.84
CA ALA A 34 -11.80 6.28 -2.69
C ALA A 34 -10.31 6.09 -2.35
N ARG A 35 -9.98 5.75 -1.09
CA ARG A 35 -8.60 5.61 -0.61
C ARG A 35 -8.52 4.52 0.44
N VAL A 36 -7.50 3.67 0.33
CA VAL A 36 -7.15 2.62 1.31
C VAL A 36 -5.67 2.73 1.64
N ALA A 37 -5.33 2.53 2.91
CA ALA A 37 -3.95 2.40 3.36
C ALA A 37 -3.74 0.97 3.88
N TRP A 38 -2.86 0.21 3.22
CA TRP A 38 -2.43 -1.10 3.71
C TRP A 38 -1.18 -0.95 4.57
N VAL A 39 -1.22 -1.52 5.77
CA VAL A 39 -0.09 -1.53 6.70
C VAL A 39 0.33 -2.98 6.92
N GLY A 40 1.60 -3.28 6.65
CA GLY A 40 2.10 -4.65 6.72
C GLY A 40 3.61 -4.72 6.94
N HIS A 41 4.18 -5.88 6.66
CA HIS A 41 5.56 -6.20 7.01
C HIS A 41 6.43 -6.39 5.76
N ALA A 42 7.73 -6.11 5.89
CA ALA A 42 8.72 -6.53 4.89
C ALA A 42 8.92 -8.06 4.96
N PRO A 43 9.22 -8.74 3.82
CA PRO A 43 9.32 -8.20 2.45
C PRO A 43 7.97 -8.06 1.74
N CYS A 44 6.91 -8.58 2.36
CA CYS A 44 5.55 -8.66 1.84
C CYS A 44 5.05 -7.32 1.29
N VAL A 45 5.12 -6.23 2.06
CA VAL A 45 4.65 -4.91 1.61
C VAL A 45 5.38 -4.39 0.36
N GLY A 46 6.68 -4.69 0.20
CA GLY A 46 7.42 -4.32 -1.01
C GLY A 46 6.95 -5.12 -2.24
N ARG A 47 6.64 -6.40 -2.06
CA ARG A 47 6.04 -7.26 -3.10
C ARG A 47 4.63 -6.82 -3.47
N LEU A 48 3.88 -6.29 -2.50
CA LEU A 48 2.56 -5.72 -2.75
C LEU A 48 2.66 -4.48 -3.66
N VAL A 49 3.61 -3.59 -3.40
CA VAL A 49 3.84 -2.43 -4.27
C VAL A 49 4.22 -2.90 -5.68
N ALA A 50 5.15 -3.85 -5.78
CA ALA A 50 5.58 -4.44 -7.05
C ALA A 50 4.40 -5.01 -7.86
N LYS A 51 3.54 -5.82 -7.22
CA LYS A 51 2.33 -6.38 -7.83
C LYS A 51 1.34 -5.29 -8.25
N ALA A 52 1.09 -4.30 -7.39
CA ALA A 52 0.14 -3.24 -7.65
C ALA A 52 0.54 -2.37 -8.86
N ILE A 53 1.83 -2.23 -9.15
CA ILE A 53 2.32 -1.48 -10.32
C ILE A 53 2.54 -2.36 -11.57
N GLY A 54 2.11 -3.62 -11.53
CA GLY A 54 2.20 -4.57 -12.65
C GLY A 54 3.55 -5.30 -12.77
N ASP A 55 4.63 -4.76 -12.23
CA ASP A 55 5.94 -5.42 -12.17
C ASP A 55 6.00 -6.35 -10.96
N GLY A 56 5.34 -7.51 -11.05
CA GLY A 56 5.26 -8.51 -9.98
C GLY A 56 6.62 -9.05 -9.48
N ASN A 57 7.73 -8.66 -10.10
CA ASN A 57 9.09 -9.06 -9.76
C ASN A 57 9.99 -7.89 -9.31
N ALA A 58 9.50 -6.64 -9.33
CA ALA A 58 10.27 -5.49 -8.86
C ALA A 58 10.71 -5.64 -7.40
N SER A 59 11.97 -5.30 -7.14
CA SER A 59 12.51 -5.24 -5.77
C SER A 59 12.27 -3.86 -5.17
N ILE A 60 11.11 -3.67 -4.53
CA ILE A 60 10.75 -2.40 -3.88
C ILE A 60 11.21 -2.39 -2.42
N ARG A 61 12.11 -1.46 -2.09
CA ARG A 61 12.64 -1.31 -0.72
C ARG A 61 11.67 -0.54 0.16
N MET A 62 10.96 -1.26 1.04
CA MET A 62 10.07 -0.69 2.06
C MET A 62 10.71 -0.82 3.45
N GLN A 63 11.52 0.17 3.85
CA GLN A 63 12.06 0.22 5.22
C GLN A 63 10.97 0.59 6.24
N LYS A 64 11.23 0.43 7.55
CA LYS A 64 10.27 0.83 8.58
C LYS A 64 9.88 2.31 8.39
N GLY A 65 8.58 2.60 8.44
CA GLY A 65 8.05 3.95 8.19
C GLY A 65 8.08 4.39 6.72
N ALA A 66 8.39 3.50 5.77
CA ALA A 66 8.23 3.80 4.35
C ALA A 66 6.76 3.75 3.93
N ILE A 67 6.37 4.64 3.03
CA ILE A 67 5.02 4.75 2.48
C ILE A 67 5.15 4.86 0.96
N ALA A 68 4.32 4.13 0.23
CA ALA A 68 4.18 4.25 -1.22
C ALA A 68 2.73 4.64 -1.54
N SER A 69 2.55 5.60 -2.45
CA SER A 69 1.24 5.94 -3.02
C SER A 69 1.14 5.42 -4.43
N ILE A 70 0.02 4.76 -4.70
CA ILE A 70 -0.25 4.11 -5.98
C ILE A 70 -1.61 4.60 -6.45
N CYS A 71 -1.67 5.15 -7.66
CA CYS A 71 -2.93 5.47 -8.32
C CYS A 71 -3.47 4.22 -9.01
N LEU A 72 -4.73 3.89 -8.76
CA LEU A 72 -5.40 2.70 -9.29
C LEU A 72 -6.68 3.11 -10.04
N ASP A 73 -6.59 4.05 -10.98
CA ASP A 73 -7.75 4.57 -11.72
C ASP A 73 -8.54 3.50 -12.48
N SER A 74 -7.87 2.40 -12.85
CA SER A 74 -8.46 1.23 -13.52
C SER A 74 -8.77 0.06 -12.57
N GLY A 75 -8.74 0.32 -11.25
CA GLY A 75 -8.92 -0.69 -10.21
C GLY A 75 -7.70 -1.60 -10.02
N LEU A 76 -7.82 -2.58 -9.12
CA LEU A 76 -6.74 -3.50 -8.74
C LEU A 76 -6.44 -4.60 -9.75
N SER A 77 -7.29 -4.77 -10.77
CA SER A 77 -7.08 -5.75 -11.85
C SER A 77 -6.07 -5.30 -12.90
N GLN A 78 -5.72 -4.02 -12.92
CA GLN A 78 -4.79 -3.41 -13.86
C GLN A 78 -3.59 -2.83 -13.11
N PRO A 79 -2.42 -2.73 -13.75
CA PRO A 79 -1.28 -2.03 -13.17
C PRO A 79 -1.63 -0.59 -12.79
N GLY A 80 -1.35 -0.22 -11.55
CA GLY A 80 -1.40 1.15 -11.07
C GLY A 80 -0.13 1.93 -11.34
N GLU A 81 -0.20 3.24 -11.11
CA GLU A 81 0.93 4.16 -11.22
C GLU A 81 1.54 4.42 -9.85
N LEU A 82 2.84 4.15 -9.67
CA LEU A 82 3.56 4.58 -8.47
C LEU A 82 3.77 6.10 -8.50
N GLN A 83 2.97 6.83 -7.73
CA GLN A 83 3.05 8.29 -7.68
C GLN A 83 4.27 8.77 -6.87
N TRP A 84 4.54 8.10 -5.74
CA TRP A 84 5.69 8.39 -4.90
C TRP A 84 5.98 7.23 -3.94
N LEU A 85 7.25 7.15 -3.52
CA LEU A 85 7.71 6.31 -2.43
C LEU A 85 8.60 7.16 -1.53
N VAL A 86 8.21 7.28 -0.26
CA VAL A 86 8.92 8.07 0.75
C VAL A 86 9.35 7.18 1.90
N THR A 87 10.42 7.56 2.58
CA THR A 87 10.88 6.89 3.79
C THR A 87 11.03 7.89 4.93
N ALA A 88 10.98 7.41 6.18
CA ALA A 88 11.10 8.28 7.36
C ALA A 88 12.31 9.24 7.30
N GLN A 89 13.44 8.76 6.76
CA GLN A 89 14.66 9.56 6.59
C GLN A 89 14.48 10.81 5.71
N VAL A 90 13.59 10.74 4.70
CA VAL A 90 13.30 11.89 3.83
C VAL A 90 12.54 12.98 4.59
N ILE A 91 11.67 12.58 5.52
CA ILE A 91 10.90 13.52 6.34
C ILE A 91 11.80 14.11 7.44
N GLU A 92 12.62 13.29 8.09
CA GLU A 92 13.59 13.75 9.10
C GLU A 92 14.57 14.79 8.55
N ALA A 93 14.99 14.65 7.29
CA ALA A 93 15.89 15.61 6.64
C ALA A 93 15.20 16.93 6.21
N ALA A 94 13.86 16.96 6.20
CA ALA A 94 13.07 18.12 5.77
C ALA A 94 12.55 18.97 6.94
N VAL A 95 12.83 18.57 8.19
CA VAL A 95 12.48 19.25 9.45
C VAL A 95 13.74 19.85 10.05
#